data_AF-A0AAJ0WYS3-F1
#
_entry.id   AF-A0AAJ0WYS3-F1
#
_cell.length_a   1.000
_cell.length_b   1.000
_cell.length_c   1.000
_cell.angle_alpha   90.00
_cell.angle_beta   90.00
_cell.angle_gamma   90.00
#
_symmetry.space_group_name_H-M   'P 1'
#
loop_
_entity.id
_entity.type
_entity.pdbx_description
1 polymer ?
#
loop_
_entity_poly.entity_id
_entity_poly.type
_entity_poly.pdbx_seq_one_letter_code
_entity_poly.pdbx_strand_id
1 'polypeptide(L)'
;MRKIFIIGLLSFLLIISPAFALNITVSTDKTKVFMGDTVTLTGKIAFDNGTTTSFQYRAAFVAPKGIIVCDSNKTTTPSDGTFTLQCKLPTATNASSLGIPASDSRSVIPYVAGVAVKNPDTNQTIKKHAKEVLAVNPDKFGKELDKIAKDVDEFANNSKRFAPECDSIAEKAAKFNLTNITTQCLEIQQKLNDMLSNATNISSRAMQLKGGLNATSLQDFRELLKSMKDSQKDLRDELKNVKENIQSVRWDTLKEIKKSTQEIRQDIQKEREEINKTRHAINQQETKLGTLRNISKGISK
;
A
#
# COMPACT_ATOMS: atom_id res chain seq x y z
N MET A 1 -76.10 57.09 39.79
CA MET A 1 -74.87 57.85 39.47
C MET A 1 -73.72 57.18 40.23
N ARG A 2 -72.91 56.27 39.66
CA ARG A 2 -71.75 56.48 38.73
C ARG A 2 -70.76 57.47 39.37
N LYS A 3 -69.60 57.08 39.92
CA LYS A 3 -68.32 56.71 39.28
C LYS A 3 -67.25 56.69 40.41
N ILE A 4 -66.06 56.07 40.41
CA ILE A 4 -65.28 55.14 39.59
C ILE A 4 -64.16 54.66 40.55
N PHE A 5 -63.95 53.35 40.68
CA PHE A 5 -62.75 52.76 41.31
C PHE A 5 -61.63 52.79 40.28
N ILE A 6 -60.53 53.51 40.52
CA ILE A 6 -59.31 53.40 39.71
C ILE A 6 -58.46 52.29 40.33
N ILE A 7 -58.59 51.10 39.74
CA ILE A 7 -57.68 49.98 39.94
C ILE A 7 -56.43 50.30 39.13
N GLY A 8 -55.33 50.62 39.80
CA GLY A 8 -54.01 50.75 39.20
C GLY A 8 -53.53 49.37 38.75
N LEU A 9 -53.78 49.06 37.48
CA LEU A 9 -53.26 47.89 36.78
C LEU A 9 -51.76 48.09 36.58
N LEU A 10 -50.95 47.58 37.52
CA LEU A 10 -49.50 47.50 37.37
C LEU A 10 -49.20 46.42 36.32
N SER A 11 -49.23 46.82 35.04
CA SER A 11 -48.83 45.99 33.91
C SER A 11 -47.34 45.67 34.03
N PHE A 12 -47.04 44.56 34.71
CA PHE A 12 -45.75 43.89 34.65
C PHE A 12 -45.61 43.30 33.24
N LEU A 13 -45.12 44.11 32.30
CA LEU A 13 -44.70 43.66 30.99
C LEU A 13 -43.46 42.77 31.22
N LEU A 14 -43.67 41.47 31.42
CA LEU A 14 -42.64 40.46 31.24
C LEU A 14 -42.24 40.50 29.75
N ILE A 15 -41.26 41.34 29.43
CA ILE A 15 -40.54 41.27 28.16
C ILE A 15 -39.79 39.94 28.21
N ILE A 16 -40.45 38.88 27.73
CA ILE A 16 -39.82 37.61 27.41
C ILE A 16 -38.90 37.91 26.22
N SER A 17 -37.70 38.38 26.53
CA SER A 17 -36.66 38.58 25.53
C SER A 17 -36.37 37.18 24.96
N PRO A 18 -36.50 36.96 23.65
CA PRO A 18 -36.19 35.66 23.07
C PRO A 18 -34.71 35.38 23.35
N ALA A 19 -34.43 34.27 24.04
CA ALA A 19 -33.06 33.82 24.25
C ALA A 19 -32.47 33.48 22.87
N PHE A 20 -31.48 34.25 22.43
CA PHE A 20 -30.82 34.03 21.15
C PHE A 20 -29.86 32.83 21.27
N ALA A 21 -29.85 31.96 20.26
CA ALA A 21 -28.92 30.84 20.24
C ALA A 21 -27.50 31.31 19.93
N LEU A 22 -26.47 30.64 20.46
CA LEU A 22 -25.08 30.93 20.08
C LEU A 22 -24.71 30.22 18.77
N ASN A 23 -24.16 30.97 17.84
CA ASN A 23 -23.49 30.50 16.64
C ASN A 23 -21.96 30.55 16.85
N ILE A 24 -21.32 29.36 16.87
CA ILE A 24 -19.89 29.22 17.15
C ILE A 24 -19.22 28.55 15.95
N THR A 25 -18.26 29.25 15.35
CA THR A 25 -17.37 28.72 14.32
C THR A 25 -15.99 28.45 14.89
N VAL A 26 -15.38 27.33 14.50
CA VAL A 26 -14.06 26.91 14.98
C VAL A 26 -13.31 26.25 13.83
N SER A 27 -12.07 26.65 13.62
CA SER A 27 -11.19 26.14 12.56
C SER A 27 -9.74 26.07 13.02
N THR A 28 -8.98 25.14 12.44
CA THR A 28 -7.53 25.10 12.58
C THR A 28 -6.87 25.51 11.28
N ASP A 29 -5.70 26.15 11.36
CA ASP A 29 -4.89 26.49 10.18
C ASP A 29 -4.36 25.24 9.47
N LYS A 30 -4.09 24.17 10.23
CA LYS A 30 -3.57 22.89 9.74
C LYS A 30 -4.39 21.74 10.29
N THR A 31 -4.52 20.68 9.50
CA THR A 31 -5.17 19.41 9.90
C THR A 31 -4.17 18.24 9.98
N LYS A 32 -2.95 18.44 9.49
CA LYS A 32 -1.84 17.48 9.53
C LYS A 32 -0.56 18.24 9.83
N VAL A 33 0.16 17.80 10.84
CA VAL A 33 1.40 18.45 11.33
C VAL A 33 2.35 17.40 11.89
N PHE A 34 3.58 17.77 12.22
CA PHE A 34 4.43 16.94 13.06
C PHE A 34 4.21 17.22 14.55
N MET A 35 4.54 16.23 15.37
CA MET A 35 4.74 16.45 16.79
C MET A 35 5.85 17.48 17.01
N GLY A 36 5.61 18.48 17.86
CA GLY A 36 6.50 19.64 18.04
C GLY A 36 6.10 20.89 17.25
N ASP A 37 5.27 20.75 16.21
CA ASP A 37 4.81 21.88 15.41
C ASP A 37 3.81 22.76 16.18
N THR A 38 3.72 24.02 15.74
CA THR A 38 2.69 24.95 16.21
C THR A 38 1.49 24.94 15.27
N VAL A 39 0.30 24.83 15.87
CA VAL A 39 -1.01 24.86 15.23
C VAL A 39 -1.80 26.02 15.81
N THR A 40 -2.57 26.70 14.98
CA THR A 40 -3.42 27.81 15.38
C THR A 40 -4.87 27.41 15.30
N LEU A 41 -5.58 27.49 16.42
CA LEU A 41 -7.02 27.37 16.52
C LEU A 41 -7.64 28.77 16.48
N THR A 42 -8.54 29.00 15.55
CA THR A 42 -9.28 30.26 15.42
C THR A 42 -10.77 30.00 15.46
N GLY A 43 -11.54 31.01 15.83
CA GLY A 43 -12.99 30.93 15.74
C GLY A 43 -13.69 32.25 16.01
N LYS A 44 -15.00 32.23 15.82
CA LYS A 44 -15.88 33.36 16.09
C LYS A 44 -17.12 32.89 16.85
N ILE A 45 -17.51 33.68 17.83
CA ILE A 45 -18.69 33.50 18.65
C ILE A 45 -19.63 34.67 18.36
N ALA A 46 -20.85 34.36 17.95
CA ALA A 46 -21.92 35.34 17.74
C ALA A 46 -23.23 34.75 18.23
N PHE A 47 -24.24 35.60 18.41
CA PHE A 47 -25.61 35.13 18.47
C PHE A 47 -26.10 34.76 17.06
N ASP A 48 -27.17 33.98 16.97
CA ASP A 48 -27.84 33.58 15.73
C ASP A 48 -28.29 34.77 14.86
N ASN A 49 -28.65 35.88 15.49
CA ASN A 49 -28.94 37.17 14.85
C ASN A 49 -27.70 37.91 14.30
N GLY A 50 -26.50 37.33 14.46
CA GLY A 50 -25.22 37.88 13.97
C GLY A 50 -24.56 38.90 14.90
N THR A 51 -25.17 39.27 16.02
CA THR A 51 -24.58 40.21 16.99
C THR A 51 -23.41 39.57 17.75
N THR A 52 -22.39 40.37 18.06
CA THR A 52 -21.21 39.93 18.81
C THR A 52 -21.05 40.77 20.07
N THR A 53 -20.67 40.11 21.16
CA THR A 53 -20.29 40.75 22.41
C THR A 53 -19.04 40.07 22.96
N SER A 54 -18.61 40.43 24.18
CA SER A 54 -17.56 39.69 24.87
C SER A 54 -18.14 38.41 25.49
N PHE A 55 -17.60 37.26 25.12
CA PHE A 55 -18.04 35.96 25.63
C PHE A 55 -16.96 35.32 26.50
N GLN A 56 -17.34 34.72 27.63
CA GLN A 56 -16.44 33.88 28.41
C GLN A 56 -16.22 32.55 27.69
N TYR A 57 -14.97 32.21 27.41
CA TYR A 57 -14.60 30.99 26.69
C TYR A 57 -13.35 30.31 27.27
N ARG A 58 -13.16 29.05 26.87
CA ARG A 58 -11.94 28.26 27.05
C ARG A 58 -11.67 27.47 25.78
N ALA A 59 -10.60 27.79 25.07
CA ALA A 59 -10.14 27.06 23.89
C ALA A 59 -9.03 26.09 24.29
N ALA A 60 -9.03 24.87 23.73
CA ALA A 60 -8.04 23.87 24.07
C ALA A 60 -7.75 22.90 22.91
N PHE A 61 -6.54 22.35 22.94
CA PHE A 61 -6.18 21.15 22.20
C PHE A 61 -6.13 19.98 23.17
N VAL A 62 -6.81 18.89 22.80
CA VAL A 62 -7.00 17.72 23.66
C VAL A 62 -6.48 16.49 22.94
N ALA A 63 -5.54 15.79 23.55
CA ALA A 63 -5.02 14.51 23.08
C ALA A 63 -5.96 13.34 23.44
N PRO A 64 -5.69 12.12 22.95
CA PRO A 64 -6.44 10.93 23.34
C PRO A 64 -6.48 10.76 24.86
N LYS A 65 -7.56 10.16 25.37
CA LYS A 65 -7.87 10.05 26.82
C LYS A 65 -8.17 11.39 27.51
N GLY A 66 -8.40 12.47 26.76
CA GLY A 66 -8.84 13.75 27.33
C GLY A 66 -7.71 14.59 27.93
N ILE A 67 -6.46 14.31 27.57
CA ILE A 67 -5.29 15.02 28.09
C ILE A 67 -5.24 16.41 27.43
N ILE A 68 -5.27 17.47 28.24
CA ILE A 68 -5.18 18.84 27.74
C ILE A 68 -3.72 19.16 27.44
N VAL A 69 -3.46 19.55 26.20
CA VAL A 69 -2.11 19.81 25.67
C VAL A 69 -1.81 21.29 25.69
N CYS A 70 -2.77 22.09 25.25
CA CYS A 70 -2.74 23.54 25.32
C CYS A 70 -4.12 24.04 25.72
N ASP A 71 -4.14 25.16 26.43
CA ASP A 71 -5.33 25.76 26.97
C ASP A 71 -5.19 27.28 26.96
N SER A 72 -6.21 28.00 26.51
CA SER A 72 -6.28 29.45 26.64
C SER A 72 -6.49 29.90 28.08
N ASN A 73 -6.78 28.96 29.00
CA ASN A 73 -7.47 29.18 30.26
C ASN A 73 -8.85 29.82 30.02
N LYS A 74 -9.61 30.02 31.11
CA LYS A 74 -10.87 30.77 31.03
C LYS A 74 -10.53 32.24 30.78
N THR A 75 -11.03 32.79 29.68
CA THR A 75 -10.81 34.19 29.29
C THR A 75 -12.04 34.72 28.54
N THR A 76 -11.99 35.96 28.08
CA THR A 76 -13.08 36.64 27.38
C THR A 76 -12.67 37.03 25.96
N THR A 77 -13.56 36.88 24.99
CA THR A 77 -13.31 37.39 23.63
C THR A 77 -13.30 38.92 23.62
N PRO A 78 -12.63 39.55 22.64
CA PRO A 78 -12.93 40.92 22.28
C PRO A 78 -14.41 41.08 21.86
N SER A 79 -14.86 42.32 21.71
CA SER A 79 -16.25 42.65 21.35
C SER A 79 -16.69 42.13 19.98
N ASP A 80 -15.75 41.78 19.12
CA ASP A 80 -15.99 41.17 17.81
C ASP A 80 -16.26 39.66 17.89
N GLY A 81 -16.18 39.08 19.09
CA GLY A 81 -16.43 37.66 19.35
C GLY A 81 -15.34 36.71 18.84
N THR A 82 -14.20 37.22 18.39
CA THR A 82 -13.12 36.39 17.83
C THR A 82 -12.22 35.79 18.91
N PHE A 83 -11.61 34.65 18.62
CA PHE A 83 -10.56 34.09 19.48
C PHE A 83 -9.50 33.36 18.66
N THR A 84 -8.30 33.32 19.23
CA THR A 84 -7.14 32.64 18.66
C THR A 84 -6.35 31.96 19.76
N LEU A 85 -5.97 30.70 19.56
CA LEU A 85 -5.08 29.94 20.41
C LEU A 85 -3.97 29.33 19.55
N GLN A 86 -2.73 29.76 19.77
CA GLN A 86 -1.56 29.07 19.24
C GLN A 86 -1.14 27.97 20.22
N CYS A 87 -0.99 26.76 19.71
CA CYS A 87 -0.61 25.59 20.48
C CYS A 87 0.59 24.91 19.86
N LYS A 88 1.68 24.79 20.62
CA LYS A 88 2.81 23.95 20.26
C LYS A 88 2.50 22.52 20.72
N LEU A 89 2.30 21.62 19.77
CA LEU A 89 2.05 20.21 20.09
C LEU A 89 3.31 19.60 20.71
N PRO A 90 3.18 18.68 21.68
CA PRO A 90 4.31 18.06 22.34
C PRO A 90 5.10 17.21 21.33
N THR A 91 6.42 17.15 21.51
CA THR A 91 7.28 16.16 20.87
C THR A 91 6.94 14.76 21.37
N ALA A 92 7.43 13.70 20.69
CA ALA A 92 7.20 12.33 21.15
C ALA A 92 7.63 12.11 22.61
N THR A 93 8.83 12.57 22.96
CA THR A 93 9.39 12.52 24.32
C THR A 93 8.50 13.21 25.35
N ASN A 94 8.02 14.42 25.04
CA ASN A 94 7.16 15.18 25.95
C ASN A 94 5.74 14.63 26.03
N ALA A 95 5.24 14.03 24.95
CA ALA A 95 3.93 13.39 24.94
C ALA A 95 3.90 12.16 25.86
N SER A 96 4.99 11.38 25.88
CA SER A 96 5.14 10.23 26.80
C SER A 96 5.07 10.68 28.27
N SER A 97 5.74 11.78 28.64
CA SER A 97 5.70 12.30 30.02
C SER A 97 4.33 12.87 30.41
N LEU A 98 3.56 13.35 29.44
CA LEU A 98 2.16 13.78 29.63
C LEU A 98 1.16 12.62 29.70
N GLY A 99 1.62 11.37 29.59
CA GLY A 99 0.76 10.19 29.59
C GLY A 99 -0.08 10.04 28.33
N ILE A 100 0.26 10.75 27.25
CA ILE A 100 -0.43 10.63 25.96
C ILE A 100 -0.10 9.24 25.40
N PRO A 101 -1.08 8.33 25.34
CA PRO A 101 -0.82 6.95 24.98
C PRO A 101 -0.29 6.88 23.55
N ALA A 102 0.74 6.07 23.37
CA ALA A 102 1.30 5.70 22.07
C ALA A 102 2.10 6.77 21.32
N SER A 103 2.66 7.76 22.03
CA SER A 103 3.76 8.57 21.49
C SER A 103 4.91 7.72 20.95
N ASP A 104 5.26 6.62 21.62
CA ASP A 104 6.39 5.76 21.18
C ASP A 104 5.97 4.61 20.24
N SER A 105 4.67 4.32 20.12
CA SER A 105 4.15 3.16 19.40
C SER A 105 3.27 3.46 18.19
N ARG A 106 2.81 4.72 18.02
CA ARG A 106 2.02 5.15 16.86
C ARG A 106 2.74 6.23 16.06
N SER A 107 2.63 6.12 14.74
CA SER A 107 3.15 7.12 13.80
C SER A 107 2.27 8.36 13.71
N VAL A 108 1.00 8.27 14.16
CA VAL A 108 0.03 9.37 14.10
C VAL A 108 -0.78 9.44 15.40
N ILE A 109 -0.89 10.65 15.95
CA ILE A 109 -1.68 10.96 17.15
C ILE A 109 -2.77 11.96 16.77
N PRO A 110 -4.05 11.63 16.99
CA PRO A 110 -5.13 12.57 16.80
C PRO A 110 -5.25 13.57 17.96
N TYR A 111 -5.41 14.85 17.64
CA TYR A 111 -5.74 15.91 18.58
C TYR A 111 -7.07 16.54 18.21
N VAL A 112 -7.93 16.70 19.21
CA VAL A 112 -9.21 17.40 19.07
C VAL A 112 -9.01 18.84 19.53
N ALA A 113 -9.17 19.78 18.60
CA ALA A 113 -9.19 21.20 18.89
C ALA A 113 -10.63 21.67 19.10
N GLY A 114 -10.88 22.51 20.09
CA GLY A 114 -12.23 23.02 20.33
C GLY A 114 -12.29 24.18 21.31
N VAL A 115 -13.50 24.69 21.47
CA VAL A 115 -13.84 25.79 22.38
C VAL A 115 -15.06 25.43 23.19
N ALA A 116 -15.03 25.79 24.47
CA ALA A 116 -16.18 25.81 25.35
C ALA A 116 -16.55 27.27 25.65
N VAL A 117 -17.80 27.64 25.43
CA VAL A 117 -18.29 29.02 25.57
C VAL A 117 -19.44 29.03 26.56
N LYS A 118 -19.42 29.96 27.50
CA LYS A 118 -20.51 30.16 28.46
C LYS A 118 -21.53 31.14 27.87
N ASN A 119 -22.75 30.67 27.65
CA ASN A 119 -23.85 31.51 27.18
C ASN A 119 -24.28 32.48 28.30
N PRO A 120 -24.28 33.81 28.07
CA PRO A 120 -24.64 34.79 29.09
C PRO A 120 -26.12 34.74 29.48
N ASP A 121 -27.02 34.38 28.56
CA ASP A 121 -28.47 34.39 28.78
C ASP A 121 -28.93 33.15 29.54
N THR A 122 -28.34 31.99 29.22
CA THR A 122 -28.77 30.70 29.79
C THR A 122 -27.83 30.16 30.86
N ASN A 123 -26.65 30.77 31.05
CA ASN A 123 -25.57 30.31 31.92
C ASN A 123 -25.04 28.89 31.56
N GLN A 124 -25.46 28.32 30.41
CA GLN A 124 -25.04 27.01 29.93
C GLN A 124 -23.70 27.08 29.20
N THR A 125 -22.91 25.99 29.25
CA THR A 125 -21.66 25.87 28.48
C THR A 125 -21.88 25.10 27.20
N ILE A 126 -21.66 25.74 26.06
CA ILE A 126 -21.74 25.13 24.73
C ILE A 126 -20.33 24.78 24.27
N LYS A 127 -20.13 23.54 23.81
CA LYS A 127 -18.84 23.06 23.29
C LYS A 127 -18.90 22.92 21.78
N LYS A 128 -17.86 23.38 21.09
CA LYS A 128 -17.72 23.23 19.64
C LYS A 128 -16.30 22.76 19.31
N HIS A 129 -16.20 21.84 18.36
CA HIS A 129 -14.93 21.26 17.93
C HIS A 129 -14.62 21.66 16.49
N ALA A 130 -13.34 21.91 16.21
CA ALA A 130 -12.83 21.99 14.85
C ALA A 130 -12.66 20.57 14.27
N LYS A 131 -12.17 20.51 13.02
CA LYS A 131 -11.65 19.26 12.46
C LYS A 131 -10.47 18.77 13.28
N GLU A 132 -10.33 17.45 13.35
CA GLU A 132 -9.23 16.78 14.03
C GLU A 132 -7.88 17.16 13.40
N VAL A 133 -6.87 17.33 14.25
CA VAL A 133 -5.49 17.58 13.83
C VAL A 133 -4.68 16.32 14.05
N LEU A 134 -4.12 15.77 12.97
CA LEU A 134 -3.29 14.58 13.00
C LEU A 134 -1.82 14.99 13.15
N ALA A 135 -1.21 14.72 14.30
CA ALA A 135 0.21 14.94 14.49
C ALA A 135 1.00 13.66 14.17
N VAL A 136 1.95 13.75 13.26
CA VAL A 136 2.85 12.66 12.88
C VAL A 136 4.03 12.63 13.84
N ASN A 137 4.34 11.46 14.40
CA ASN A 137 5.57 11.26 15.14
C ASN A 137 6.73 11.10 14.14
N PRO A 138 7.69 12.06 14.06
CA PRO A 138 8.78 12.01 13.10
C PRO A 138 9.73 10.83 13.32
N ASP A 139 9.99 10.43 14.56
CA ASP A 139 10.92 9.33 14.86
C ASP A 139 10.35 7.99 14.42
N LYS A 140 9.06 7.76 14.69
CA LYS A 140 8.39 6.53 14.30
C LYS A 140 8.17 6.48 12.78
N PHE A 141 7.74 7.59 12.20
CA PHE A 141 7.60 7.71 10.75
C PHE A 141 8.94 7.49 10.04
N GLY A 142 10.02 8.07 10.55
CA GLY A 142 11.38 7.85 10.04
C GLY A 142 11.80 6.38 10.10
N LYS A 143 11.53 5.67 11.21
CA LYS A 143 11.80 4.22 11.33
C LYS A 143 10.98 3.39 10.32
N GLU A 144 9.73 3.77 10.06
CA GLU A 144 8.89 3.10 9.06
C GLU A 144 9.43 3.33 7.64
N LEU A 145 9.89 4.56 7.34
CA LEU A 145 10.56 4.87 6.08
C LEU A 145 11.88 4.12 5.92
N ASP A 146 12.70 4.03 6.96
CA ASP A 146 13.96 3.26 6.94
C ASP A 146 13.67 1.77 6.69
N LYS A 147 12.60 1.23 7.28
CA LYS A 147 12.16 -0.15 7.01
C LYS A 147 11.72 -0.33 5.56
N ILE A 148 10.91 0.59 5.03
CA ILE A 148 10.48 0.55 3.63
C ILE A 148 11.69 0.60 2.70
N ALA A 149 12.65 1.49 2.92
CA ALA A 149 13.86 1.58 2.13
C ALA A 149 14.64 0.26 2.15
N LYS A 150 14.81 -0.35 3.33
CA LYS A 150 15.47 -1.65 3.47
C LYS A 150 14.74 -2.78 2.74
N ASP A 151 13.42 -2.88 2.91
CA ASP A 151 12.60 -3.92 2.26
C ASP A 151 12.67 -3.77 0.72
N VAL A 152 12.74 -2.53 0.22
CA VAL A 152 12.90 -2.21 -1.20
C VAL A 152 14.29 -2.57 -1.71
N ASP A 153 15.35 -2.27 -0.96
CA ASP A 153 16.72 -2.65 -1.31
C ASP A 153 16.91 -4.18 -1.33
N GLU A 154 16.31 -4.88 -0.36
CA GLU A 154 16.32 -6.34 -0.32
C GLU A 154 15.56 -6.93 -1.51
N PHE A 155 14.39 -6.38 -1.83
CA PHE A 155 13.66 -6.74 -3.05
C PHE A 155 14.50 -6.53 -4.31
N ALA A 156 15.17 -5.37 -4.43
CA ALA A 156 16.02 -5.06 -5.58
C ALA A 156 17.19 -6.05 -5.71
N ASN A 157 17.85 -6.39 -4.60
CA ASN A 157 18.96 -7.33 -4.58
C ASN A 157 18.53 -8.77 -4.90
N ASN A 158 17.37 -9.20 -4.39
CA ASN A 158 16.79 -10.49 -4.76
C ASN A 158 16.38 -10.51 -6.23
N SER A 159 15.87 -9.39 -6.75
CA SER A 159 15.41 -9.28 -8.14
C SER A 159 16.54 -9.39 -9.16
N LYS A 160 17.77 -8.97 -8.81
CA LYS A 160 18.95 -9.12 -9.68
C LYS A 160 19.26 -10.57 -10.05
N ARG A 161 18.76 -11.56 -9.30
CA ARG A 161 18.94 -12.99 -9.60
C ARG A 161 18.07 -13.47 -10.76
N PHE A 162 16.98 -12.77 -11.10
CA PHE A 162 16.09 -13.19 -12.18
C PHE A 162 16.68 -12.95 -13.57
N ALA A 163 17.48 -11.90 -13.76
CA ALA A 163 18.10 -11.62 -15.05
C ALA A 163 18.91 -12.82 -15.60
N PRO A 164 19.88 -13.41 -14.86
CA PRO A 164 20.63 -14.57 -15.35
C PRO A 164 19.78 -15.86 -15.46
N GLU A 165 18.72 -16.00 -14.65
CA GLU A 165 17.78 -17.13 -14.80
C GLU A 165 16.98 -17.01 -16.10
N CYS A 166 16.47 -15.82 -16.42
CA CYS A 166 15.82 -15.52 -17.69
C CYS A 166 16.76 -15.72 -18.88
N ASP A 167 18.02 -15.29 -18.78
CA ASP A 167 19.03 -15.53 -19.83
C ASP A 167 19.24 -17.03 -20.08
N SER A 168 19.35 -17.83 -19.00
CA SER A 168 19.49 -19.28 -19.10
C SER A 168 18.26 -19.96 -19.72
N ILE A 169 17.05 -19.49 -19.37
CA ILE A 169 15.80 -19.99 -19.94
C ILE A 169 15.71 -19.62 -21.42
N ALA A 170 16.02 -18.37 -21.76
CA ALA A 170 16.00 -17.87 -23.14
C ALA A 170 17.01 -18.61 -24.03
N GLU A 171 18.22 -18.88 -23.53
CA GLU A 171 19.24 -19.66 -24.25
C GLU A 171 18.77 -21.09 -24.52
N LYS A 172 18.15 -21.74 -23.52
CA LYS A 172 17.56 -23.08 -23.69
C LYS A 172 16.38 -23.05 -24.66
N ALA A 173 15.49 -22.08 -24.53
CA ALA A 173 14.33 -21.92 -25.41
C ALA A 173 14.74 -21.71 -26.87
N ALA A 174 15.78 -20.92 -27.11
CA ALA A 174 16.33 -20.69 -28.45
C ALA A 174 16.81 -21.99 -29.12
N LYS A 175 17.42 -22.91 -28.37
CA LYS A 175 17.84 -24.24 -28.88
C LYS A 175 16.67 -25.10 -29.37
N PHE A 176 15.46 -24.85 -28.88
CA PHE A 176 14.23 -25.53 -29.28
C PHE A 176 13.33 -24.66 -30.16
N ASN A 177 13.83 -23.52 -30.66
CA ASN A 177 13.09 -22.57 -31.51
C ASN A 177 11.80 -22.02 -30.85
N LEU A 178 11.80 -21.91 -29.51
CA LEU A 178 10.66 -21.46 -28.69
C LEU A 178 10.68 -19.94 -28.53
N THR A 179 10.50 -19.23 -29.64
CA THR A 179 10.57 -17.76 -29.71
C THR A 179 9.65 -17.05 -28.71
N ASN A 180 8.47 -17.60 -28.43
CA ASN A 180 7.53 -17.02 -27.46
C ASN A 180 8.14 -16.94 -26.03
N ILE A 181 8.88 -17.97 -25.60
CA ILE A 181 9.52 -17.99 -24.27
C ILE A 181 10.68 -16.99 -24.22
N THR A 182 11.45 -16.87 -25.31
CA THR A 182 12.53 -15.89 -25.42
C THR A 182 12.00 -14.46 -25.33
N THR A 183 10.92 -14.13 -26.07
CA THR A 183 10.28 -12.80 -26.02
C THR A 183 9.77 -12.48 -24.62
N GLN A 184 9.08 -13.42 -23.97
CA GLN A 184 8.57 -13.22 -22.62
C GLN A 184 9.69 -13.02 -21.58
N CYS A 185 10.84 -13.66 -21.74
CA CYS A 185 12.00 -13.41 -20.86
C CYS A 185 12.54 -11.98 -21.01
N LEU A 186 12.55 -11.43 -22.23
CA LEU A 186 12.96 -10.05 -22.47
C LEU A 186 11.96 -9.04 -21.87
N GLU A 187 10.66 -9.30 -22.00
CA GLU A 187 9.60 -8.48 -21.39
C GLU A 187 9.72 -8.46 -19.86
N ILE A 188 9.93 -9.62 -19.24
CA ILE A 188 10.15 -9.76 -17.80
C ILE A 188 11.40 -8.98 -17.36
N GLN A 189 12.50 -9.08 -18.12
CA GLN A 189 13.73 -8.32 -17.82
C GLN A 189 13.51 -6.82 -17.87
N GLN A 190 12.76 -6.33 -18.87
CA GLN A 190 12.46 -4.91 -18.99
C GLN A 190 11.60 -4.41 -17.84
N LYS A 191 10.55 -5.14 -17.46
CA LYS A 191 9.72 -4.79 -16.30
C LYS A 191 10.50 -4.83 -14.98
N LEU A 192 11.43 -5.77 -14.84
CA LEU A 192 12.29 -5.86 -13.68
C LEU A 192 13.20 -4.62 -13.57
N ASN A 193 13.74 -4.12 -14.69
CA ASN A 193 14.52 -2.88 -14.71
C ASN A 193 13.66 -1.66 -14.33
N ASP A 194 12.43 -1.57 -14.83
CA ASP A 194 11.49 -0.50 -14.46
C ASP A 194 11.18 -0.54 -12.95
N MET A 195 10.98 -1.74 -12.39
CA MET A 195 10.78 -1.93 -10.95
C MET A 195 12.01 -1.52 -10.13
N LEU A 196 13.23 -1.81 -10.61
CA LEU A 196 14.48 -1.40 -9.94
C LEU A 196 14.65 0.13 -9.95
N SER A 197 14.26 0.78 -11.04
CA SER A 197 14.25 2.25 -11.13
C SER A 197 13.24 2.84 -10.13
N ASN A 198 12.02 2.31 -10.09
CA ASN A 198 10.98 2.72 -9.15
C ASN A 198 11.40 2.49 -7.68
N ALA A 199 12.04 1.36 -7.38
CA ALA A 199 12.60 1.04 -6.08
C ALA A 199 13.62 2.10 -5.61
N THR A 200 14.53 2.49 -6.50
CA THR A 200 15.54 3.52 -6.23
C THR A 200 14.89 4.88 -5.95
N ASN A 201 13.87 5.24 -6.73
CA ASN A 201 13.10 6.47 -6.53
C ASN A 201 12.33 6.47 -5.21
N ILE A 202 11.73 5.35 -4.81
CA ILE A 202 11.04 5.20 -3.52
C ILE A 202 12.03 5.36 -2.36
N SER A 203 13.19 4.73 -2.42
CA SER A 203 14.24 4.85 -1.39
C SER A 203 14.70 6.31 -1.24
N SER A 204 14.99 6.97 -2.36
CA SER A 204 15.36 8.40 -2.37
C SER A 204 14.26 9.30 -1.82
N ARG A 205 12.99 9.10 -2.22
CA ARG A 205 11.86 9.93 -1.76
C ARG A 205 11.51 9.67 -0.29
N ALA A 206 11.67 8.44 0.19
CA ALA A 206 11.56 8.12 1.61
C ALA A 206 12.59 8.92 2.43
N MET A 207 13.85 8.97 1.97
CA MET A 207 14.89 9.78 2.62
C MET A 207 14.57 11.28 2.59
N GLN A 208 14.00 11.79 1.51
CA GLN A 208 13.56 13.19 1.42
C GLN A 208 12.40 13.50 2.40
N LEU A 209 11.43 12.59 2.54
CA LEU A 209 10.31 12.75 3.50
C LEU A 209 10.77 12.76 4.96
N LYS A 210 11.91 12.12 5.26
CA LYS A 210 12.57 12.20 6.57
C LYS A 210 13.05 13.63 6.89
N GLY A 211 13.43 14.39 5.86
CA GLY A 211 13.87 15.79 5.98
C GLY A 211 12.74 16.82 6.05
N GLY A 212 11.49 16.43 5.75
CA GLY A 212 10.32 17.30 5.88
C GLY A 212 9.07 16.76 5.20
N LEU A 213 7.92 16.90 5.86
CA LEU A 213 6.60 16.60 5.29
C LEU A 213 6.02 17.86 4.63
N ASN A 214 5.87 17.84 3.32
CA ASN A 214 4.88 18.66 2.64
C ASN A 214 3.84 17.74 1.97
N ALA A 215 2.61 18.24 1.80
CA ALA A 215 1.49 17.44 1.30
C ALA A 215 1.77 16.84 -0.08
N THR A 216 2.46 17.59 -0.95
CA THR A 216 2.86 17.16 -2.29
C THR A 216 3.81 15.96 -2.23
N SER A 217 4.88 16.04 -1.43
CA SER A 217 5.88 14.98 -1.32
C SER A 217 5.28 13.67 -0.78
N LEU A 218 4.28 13.76 0.11
CA LEU A 218 3.60 12.58 0.64
C LEU A 218 2.60 11.99 -0.35
N GLN A 219 1.96 12.82 -1.17
CA GLN A 219 1.13 12.36 -2.28
C GLN A 219 1.99 11.65 -3.34
N ASP A 220 3.07 12.29 -3.79
CA ASP A 220 4.01 11.72 -4.76
C ASP A 220 4.54 10.37 -4.28
N PHE A 221 4.92 10.28 -3.01
CA PHE A 221 5.41 9.03 -2.42
C PHE A 221 4.35 7.91 -2.43
N ARG A 222 3.08 8.25 -2.16
CA ARG A 222 1.98 7.27 -2.26
C ARG A 222 1.75 6.81 -3.69
N GLU A 223 1.83 7.72 -4.65
CA GLU A 223 1.68 7.40 -6.06
C GLU A 223 2.81 6.47 -6.52
N LEU A 224 4.06 6.72 -6.09
CA LEU A 224 5.20 5.83 -6.33
C LEU A 224 5.00 4.44 -5.72
N LEU A 225 4.57 4.36 -4.45
CA LEU A 225 4.26 3.07 -3.80
C LEU A 225 3.16 2.30 -4.52
N LYS A 226 2.12 3.01 -4.99
CA LYS A 226 1.03 2.41 -5.77
C LYS A 226 1.56 1.87 -7.10
N SER A 227 2.35 2.67 -7.82
CA SER A 227 2.97 2.25 -9.08
C SER A 227 3.83 1.00 -8.91
N MET A 228 4.69 0.94 -7.88
CA MET A 228 5.51 -0.25 -7.61
C MET A 228 4.66 -1.51 -7.32
N LYS A 229 3.55 -1.35 -6.58
CA LYS A 229 2.61 -2.44 -6.31
C LYS A 229 1.95 -2.95 -7.59
N ASP A 230 1.54 -2.05 -8.47
CA ASP A 230 0.92 -2.41 -9.74
C ASP A 230 1.95 -3.14 -10.64
N SER A 231 3.19 -2.63 -10.74
CA SER A 231 4.27 -3.31 -11.47
C SER A 231 4.59 -4.71 -10.90
N GLN A 232 4.56 -4.88 -9.57
CA GLN A 232 4.77 -6.19 -8.94
C GLN A 232 3.68 -7.19 -9.32
N LYS A 233 2.43 -6.73 -9.41
CA LYS A 233 1.30 -7.56 -9.85
C LYS A 233 1.50 -8.03 -11.28
N ASP A 234 1.85 -7.09 -12.17
CA ASP A 234 2.06 -7.40 -13.59
C ASP A 234 3.21 -8.40 -13.80
N LEU A 235 4.33 -8.23 -13.08
CA LEU A 235 5.45 -9.17 -13.13
C LEU A 235 5.05 -10.58 -12.69
N ARG A 236 4.22 -10.71 -11.65
CA ARG A 236 3.70 -12.00 -11.18
C ARG A 236 2.84 -12.68 -12.25
N ASP A 237 2.00 -11.91 -12.93
CA ASP A 237 1.11 -12.44 -13.96
C ASP A 237 1.92 -12.91 -15.19
N GLU A 238 2.98 -12.20 -15.59
CA GLU A 238 3.89 -12.65 -16.65
C GLU A 238 4.69 -13.90 -16.28
N LEU A 239 5.24 -13.96 -15.07
CA LEU A 239 5.93 -15.16 -14.60
C LEU A 239 5.00 -16.39 -14.59
N LYS A 240 3.73 -16.19 -14.27
CA LYS A 240 2.71 -17.25 -14.34
C LYS A 240 2.52 -17.71 -15.79
N ASN A 241 2.40 -16.78 -16.73
CA ASN A 241 2.27 -17.09 -18.16
C ASN A 241 3.49 -17.85 -18.70
N VAL A 242 4.71 -17.43 -18.36
CA VAL A 242 5.94 -18.14 -18.75
C VAL A 242 5.95 -19.55 -18.19
N LYS A 243 5.56 -19.72 -16.92
CA LYS A 243 5.46 -21.05 -16.28
C LYS A 243 4.46 -21.94 -17.00
N GLU A 244 3.28 -21.43 -17.34
CA GLU A 244 2.24 -22.18 -18.07
C GLU A 244 2.72 -22.56 -19.48
N ASN A 245 3.37 -21.63 -20.20
CA ASN A 245 3.95 -21.89 -21.51
C ASN A 245 5.05 -22.97 -21.46
N ILE A 246 5.97 -22.89 -20.48
CA ILE A 246 7.00 -23.92 -20.27
C ILE A 246 6.36 -25.28 -19.97
N GLN A 247 5.29 -25.32 -19.16
CA GLN A 247 4.58 -26.55 -18.85
C GLN A 247 3.90 -27.15 -20.08
N SER A 248 3.23 -26.33 -20.90
CA SER A 248 2.59 -26.77 -22.14
C SER A 248 3.63 -27.35 -23.10
N VAL A 249 4.71 -26.60 -23.39
CA VAL A 249 5.77 -27.05 -24.28
C VAL A 249 6.41 -28.35 -23.78
N ARG A 250 6.72 -28.42 -22.48
CA ARG A 250 7.28 -29.64 -21.89
C ARG A 250 6.35 -30.84 -22.07
N TRP A 251 5.04 -30.66 -21.91
CA TRP A 251 4.06 -31.73 -22.10
C TRP A 251 3.92 -32.15 -23.57
N ASP A 252 3.77 -31.19 -24.48
CA ASP A 252 3.54 -31.47 -25.90
C ASP A 252 4.78 -32.08 -26.55
N THR A 253 5.97 -31.52 -26.28
CA THR A 253 7.24 -32.06 -26.82
C THR A 253 7.55 -33.45 -26.26
N LEU A 254 7.33 -33.70 -24.97
CA LEU A 254 7.53 -35.05 -24.40
C LEU A 254 6.53 -36.06 -24.96
N LYS A 255 5.29 -35.63 -25.26
CA LYS A 255 4.26 -36.49 -25.85
C LYS A 255 4.62 -36.89 -27.28
N GLU A 256 5.05 -35.94 -28.11
CA GLU A 256 5.50 -36.21 -29.48
C GLU A 256 6.77 -37.08 -29.49
N ILE A 257 7.78 -36.77 -28.67
CA ILE A 257 8.98 -37.61 -28.55
C ILE A 257 8.63 -39.02 -28.12
N LYS A 258 7.71 -39.19 -27.16
CA LYS A 258 7.27 -40.52 -26.71
C LYS A 258 6.59 -41.29 -27.83
N LYS A 259 5.77 -40.62 -28.64
CA LYS A 259 5.11 -41.20 -29.81
C LYS A 259 6.13 -41.63 -30.87
N SER A 260 7.03 -40.74 -31.29
CA SER A 260 8.08 -41.08 -32.25
C SER A 260 9.03 -42.16 -31.73
N THR A 261 9.36 -42.16 -30.43
CA THR A 261 10.17 -43.23 -29.81
C THR A 261 9.45 -44.58 -29.85
N GLN A 262 8.13 -44.58 -29.69
CA GLN A 262 7.32 -45.79 -29.78
C GLN A 262 7.27 -46.32 -31.22
N GLU A 263 7.11 -45.43 -32.21
CA GLU A 263 7.17 -45.76 -33.63
C GLU A 263 8.54 -46.36 -34.01
N ILE A 264 9.64 -45.69 -33.63
CA ILE A 264 11.02 -46.18 -33.84
C ILE A 264 11.22 -47.56 -33.19
N ARG A 265 10.68 -47.80 -31.98
CA ARG A 265 10.78 -49.11 -31.33
C ARG A 265 10.07 -50.22 -32.12
N GLN A 266 8.91 -49.93 -32.71
CA GLN A 266 8.17 -50.89 -33.52
C GLN A 266 8.91 -51.22 -34.80
N ASP A 267 9.53 -50.22 -35.44
CA ASP A 267 10.30 -50.43 -36.66
C ASP A 267 11.57 -51.25 -36.39
N ILE A 268 12.29 -50.97 -35.29
CA ILE A 268 13.43 -51.80 -34.84
C ILE A 268 13.02 -53.26 -34.61
N GLN A 269 11.82 -53.52 -34.08
CA GLN A 269 11.33 -54.90 -33.87
C GLN A 269 11.09 -55.62 -35.19
N LYS A 270 10.43 -54.96 -36.15
CA LYS A 270 10.21 -55.52 -37.49
C LYS A 270 11.54 -55.83 -38.20
N GLU A 271 12.49 -54.90 -38.17
CA GLU A 271 13.82 -55.13 -38.75
C GLU A 271 14.53 -56.32 -38.08
N ARG A 272 14.44 -56.47 -36.75
CA ARG A 272 15.01 -57.64 -36.06
C ARG A 272 14.38 -58.96 -36.50
N GLU A 273 13.08 -59.00 -36.73
CA GLU A 273 12.40 -60.20 -37.24
C GLU A 273 12.85 -60.55 -38.67
N GLU A 274 13.00 -59.56 -39.54
CA GLU A 274 13.50 -59.75 -40.91
C GLU A 274 14.96 -60.23 -40.93
N ILE A 275 15.80 -59.65 -40.08
CA ILE A 275 17.20 -60.10 -39.89
C ILE A 275 17.23 -61.56 -39.42
N ASN A 276 16.37 -61.95 -38.47
CA ASN A 276 16.30 -63.33 -37.99
C ASN A 276 15.84 -64.30 -39.09
N LYS A 277 14.81 -63.94 -39.88
CA LYS A 277 14.38 -64.74 -41.04
C LYS A 277 15.52 -64.92 -42.04
N THR A 278 16.24 -63.85 -42.34
CA THR A 278 17.39 -63.86 -43.26
C THR A 278 18.50 -64.74 -42.73
N ARG A 279 18.84 -64.61 -41.43
CA ARG A 279 19.85 -65.45 -40.76
C ARG A 279 19.48 -66.94 -40.81
N HIS A 280 18.21 -67.28 -40.59
CA HIS A 280 17.75 -68.67 -40.71
C HIS A 280 17.89 -69.19 -42.15
N ALA A 281 17.54 -68.40 -43.15
CA ALA A 281 17.70 -68.78 -44.55
C ALA A 281 19.18 -69.02 -44.92
N ILE A 282 20.08 -68.16 -44.45
CA ILE A 282 21.53 -68.31 -44.64
C ILE A 282 22.01 -69.63 -44.01
N ASN A 283 21.67 -69.89 -42.75
CA ASN A 283 22.09 -71.12 -42.06
C ASN A 283 21.60 -72.40 -42.77
N GLN A 284 20.39 -72.38 -43.34
CA GLN A 284 19.88 -73.48 -44.16
C GLN A 284 20.71 -73.67 -45.43
N GLN A 285 21.10 -72.58 -46.10
CA GLN A 285 21.97 -72.66 -47.28
C GLN A 285 23.37 -73.17 -46.94
N GLU A 286 23.96 -72.72 -45.82
CA GLU A 286 25.25 -73.22 -45.34
C GLU A 286 25.21 -74.71 -45.05
N THR A 287 24.12 -75.19 -44.42
CA THR A 287 23.91 -76.63 -44.18
C THR A 287 23.86 -77.42 -45.48
N LYS A 288 23.08 -76.95 -46.48
CA LYS A 288 23.00 -77.57 -47.81
C LYS A 288 24.37 -77.62 -48.49
N LEU A 289 25.12 -76.52 -48.46
CA LEU A 289 26.47 -76.44 -49.02
C LEU A 289 27.44 -77.41 -48.33
N GLY A 290 27.34 -77.56 -47.00
CA GLY A 290 28.14 -78.52 -46.23
C GLY A 290 27.87 -79.96 -46.66
N THR A 291 26.60 -80.33 -46.83
CA THR A 291 26.21 -81.66 -47.35
C THR A 291 26.77 -81.91 -48.75
N LEU A 292 26.64 -80.95 -49.66
CA LEU A 292 27.20 -81.05 -51.01
C LEU A 292 28.73 -81.21 -51.01
N ARG A 293 29.43 -80.47 -50.13
CA ARG A 293 30.89 -80.60 -49.96
C ARG A 293 31.29 -82.00 -49.49
N ASN A 294 30.55 -82.59 -48.56
CA ASN A 294 30.82 -83.95 -48.07
C ASN A 294 30.55 -85.01 -49.14
N ILE A 295 29.48 -84.87 -49.93
CA ILE A 295 29.19 -85.75 -51.07
C ILE A 295 30.34 -85.69 -52.09
N SER A 296 30.78 -84.48 -52.47
CA SER A 296 31.89 -84.29 -53.41
C SER A 296 33.19 -84.95 -52.94
N LYS A 297 33.52 -84.86 -51.65
CA LYS A 297 34.68 -85.55 -51.06
C LYS A 297 34.55 -87.08 -51.08
N GLY A 298 33.35 -87.62 -50.93
CA GLY A 298 33.09 -89.06 -50.98
C GLY A 298 33.23 -89.66 -52.38
N ILE A 299 32.94 -88.89 -53.44
CA ILE A 299 33.08 -89.31 -54.84
C ILE A 299 34.55 -89.31 -55.30
N SER A 300 35.44 -88.58 -54.61
CA SER A 300 36.86 -88.44 -54.97
C SER A 300 37.80 -89.46 -54.28
N LYS A 301 37.24 -90.48 -53.60
CA LYS A 301 37.97 -91.61 -53.00
C LYS A 301 37.61 -92.89 -53.73
#